data_AF-A0A1F7V989-F1
#
_entry.id   AF-A0A1F7V989-F1
#
_cell.length_a   1.000
_cell.length_b   1.000
_cell.length_c   1.000
_cell.angle_alpha   90.00
_cell.angle_beta   90.00
_cell.angle_gamma   90.00
#
_symmetry.space_group_name_H-M   'P 1'
#
loop_
_entity.id
_entity.type
_entity.pdbx_description
1 polymer ?
#
loop_
_entity_poly.entity_id
_entity_poly.type
_entity_poly.pdbx_seq_one_letter_code
_entity_poly.pdbx_strand_id
1 'polypeptide(L)'
;MIPGFLISLLTFPGVVLHEFAHKKFCDLFNVKVLKVNYLTLSGDGYVIHEKPKDFKSTFWISVGPLILNSVSCFVLGLITASQILHAGALYYLAGWLAISFGAHSFPSNHDVEHILKESKNRIQNNESFLHYLSYPFVGLIKIANLLRFFWIDFLWAFLLIGFAFNIFNQNVFAQDSTQKNKAERPSDTLVVGDYYCSRFHASESEKIDPINKEEVKMLENELMADNLYLETLASEIKNMHVDEYSQESIDRYKLKVNYYDQKFEEYNDAYSLYSFKRALYNEMAEKYNNYLKENCEMRSN
;
A
#
# COMPACT_ATOMS: atom_id res chain seq x y z
N MET A 1 19.24 11.63 -13.18
CA MET A 1 19.28 11.33 -11.74
C MET A 1 18.28 12.25 -11.05
N ILE A 2 17.23 11.70 -10.46
CA ILE A 2 16.40 12.48 -9.54
C ILE A 2 17.31 12.86 -8.37
N PRO A 3 17.40 14.14 -7.97
CA PRO A 3 18.22 14.53 -6.84
C PRO A 3 17.76 13.78 -5.58
N GLY A 4 18.69 13.17 -4.85
CA GLY A 4 18.38 12.44 -3.61
C GLY A 4 17.53 13.26 -2.63
N PHE A 5 17.74 14.59 -2.60
CA PHE A 5 16.98 15.52 -1.78
C PHE A 5 15.48 15.54 -2.12
N LEU A 6 15.10 15.44 -3.41
CA LEU A 6 13.71 15.56 -3.83
C LEU A 6 12.91 14.34 -3.38
N ILE A 7 13.52 13.17 -3.47
CA ILE A 7 12.94 11.91 -3.00
C ILE A 7 12.82 11.96 -1.49
N SER A 8 13.85 12.43 -0.80
CA SER A 8 13.84 12.56 0.66
C SER A 8 12.77 13.53 1.15
N LEU A 9 12.53 14.62 0.41
CA LEU A 9 11.44 15.55 0.70
C LEU A 9 10.05 14.94 0.44
N LEU A 10 9.90 14.14 -0.63
CA LEU A 10 8.64 13.45 -0.92
C LEU A 10 8.34 12.31 0.08
N THR A 11 9.39 11.75 0.67
CA THR A 11 9.32 10.64 1.65
C THR A 11 9.76 11.09 3.05
N PHE A 12 9.64 12.39 3.35
CA PHE A 12 10.13 13.01 4.57
C PHE A 12 9.63 12.37 5.87
N PRO A 13 8.42 11.77 5.97
CA PRO A 13 8.00 11.12 7.20
C PRO A 13 8.94 9.97 7.58
N GLY A 14 9.56 9.31 6.61
CA GLY A 14 10.58 8.28 6.83
C GLY A 14 11.83 8.84 7.51
N VAL A 15 12.33 9.97 7.03
CA VAL A 15 13.48 10.69 7.62
C VAL A 15 13.18 11.10 9.06
N VAL A 16 11.99 11.68 9.28
CA VAL A 16 11.55 12.09 10.62
C VAL A 16 11.49 10.90 11.58
N LEU A 17 10.92 9.77 11.14
CA LEU A 17 10.84 8.56 11.94
C LEU A 17 12.23 7.96 12.22
N HIS A 18 13.15 8.03 11.25
CA HIS A 18 14.51 7.57 11.38
C HIS A 18 15.26 8.29 12.51
N GLU A 19 15.25 9.63 12.48
CA GLU A 19 15.88 10.45 13.52
C GLU A 19 15.16 10.32 14.87
N PHE A 20 13.83 10.15 14.84
CA PHE A 20 13.06 9.84 16.04
C PHE A 20 13.50 8.52 16.66
N ALA A 21 13.70 7.47 15.87
CA ALA A 21 14.22 6.20 16.33
C ALA A 21 15.60 6.37 16.97
N HIS A 22 16.53 7.03 16.29
CA HIS A 22 17.87 7.32 16.83
C HIS A 22 17.79 7.98 18.20
N LYS A 23 17.00 9.05 18.32
CA LYS A 23 16.79 9.74 19.59
C LYS A 23 16.19 8.82 20.65
N LYS A 24 15.17 8.03 20.30
CA LYS A 24 14.51 7.12 21.24
C LYS A 24 15.43 6.04 21.77
N PHE A 25 16.32 5.52 20.92
CA PHE A 25 17.34 4.59 21.39
C PHE A 25 18.41 5.29 22.24
N CYS A 26 18.77 6.56 21.95
CA CYS A 26 19.63 7.34 22.85
C CYS A 26 18.98 7.47 24.25
N ASP A 27 17.70 7.84 24.31
CA ASP A 27 16.94 7.96 25.55
C ASP A 27 16.89 6.61 26.31
N LEU A 28 16.61 5.51 25.61
CA LEU A 28 16.53 4.16 26.18
C LEU A 28 17.86 3.71 26.84
N PHE A 29 18.99 4.11 26.26
CA PHE A 29 20.33 3.77 26.75
C PHE A 29 20.94 4.88 27.63
N ASN A 30 20.15 5.88 28.04
CA ASN A 30 20.60 7.02 28.83
C ASN A 30 21.82 7.74 28.21
N VAL A 31 21.87 7.82 26.88
CA VAL A 31 22.86 8.60 26.13
C VAL A 31 22.27 9.99 25.89
N LYS A 32 22.91 11.03 26.44
CA LYS A 32 22.37 12.38 26.38
C LYS A 32 22.41 12.91 24.95
N VAL A 33 21.25 13.36 24.49
CA VAL A 33 21.08 14.00 23.19
C VAL A 33 21.36 15.50 23.32
N LEU A 34 22.31 16.00 22.55
CA LEU A 34 22.76 17.40 22.57
C LEU A 34 21.96 18.27 21.59
N LYS A 35 21.64 17.73 20.42
CA LYS A 35 20.88 18.44 19.38
C LYS A 35 20.15 17.45 18.49
N VAL A 36 18.93 17.78 18.09
CA VAL A 36 18.15 17.00 17.13
C VAL A 36 17.61 17.93 16.07
N ASN A 37 17.71 17.51 14.82
CA ASN A 37 16.93 18.07 13.73
C ASN A 37 16.30 16.91 12.94
N TYR A 38 14.97 16.84 12.94
CA TYR A 38 14.23 15.75 12.29
C TYR A 38 14.16 15.89 10.77
N LEU A 39 14.30 17.11 10.22
CA LEU A 39 14.27 17.36 8.80
C LEU A 39 14.92 18.71 8.47
N THR A 40 15.89 18.71 7.56
CA THR A 40 16.50 19.90 6.96
C THR A 40 15.84 20.23 5.63
N LEU A 41 16.05 21.45 5.13
CA LEU A 41 15.64 21.82 3.77
C LEU A 41 16.41 21.03 2.69
N SER A 42 17.53 20.38 3.04
CA SER A 42 18.23 19.44 2.16
C SER A 42 17.57 18.05 2.12
N GLY A 43 16.51 17.82 2.90
CA GLY A 43 15.81 16.55 2.98
C GLY A 43 16.45 15.53 3.92
N ASP A 44 17.42 15.93 4.75
CA ASP A 44 18.12 15.02 5.68
C ASP A 44 17.70 15.27 7.12
N GLY A 45 18.12 14.39 8.04
CA GLY A 45 17.95 14.56 9.49
C GLY A 45 19.27 14.34 10.22
N TYR A 46 19.34 14.73 11.50
CA TYR A 46 20.45 14.33 12.37
C TYR A 46 20.12 14.37 13.86
N VAL A 47 20.74 13.46 14.61
CA VAL A 47 20.79 13.46 16.08
C VAL A 47 22.25 13.52 16.53
N ILE A 48 22.61 14.60 17.23
CA ILE A 48 23.91 14.74 17.90
C ILE A 48 23.73 14.31 19.35
N HIS A 49 24.50 13.31 19.78
CA HIS A 49 24.45 12.77 21.13
C HIS A 49 25.87 12.58 21.70
N GLU A 50 25.96 12.40 23.01
CA GLU A 50 27.22 12.06 23.68
C GLU A 50 27.74 10.68 23.25
N LYS A 51 29.03 10.41 23.48
CA LYS A 51 29.59 9.10 23.18
C LYS A 51 28.93 8.03 24.08
N PRO A 52 28.36 6.95 23.51
CA PRO A 52 27.79 5.86 24.31
C PRO A 52 28.85 5.20 25.20
N LYS A 53 28.43 4.77 26.41
CA LYS A 53 29.33 4.21 27.43
C LYS A 53 29.76 2.78 27.13
N ASP A 54 28.94 2.03 26.40
CA ASP A 54 29.13 0.63 26.09
C ASP A 54 28.73 0.32 24.64
N PHE A 55 29.19 -0.83 24.15
CA PHE A 55 28.94 -1.24 22.77
C PHE A 55 27.46 -1.54 22.48
N LYS A 56 26.74 -2.09 23.46
CA LYS A 56 25.34 -2.43 23.29
C LYS A 56 24.54 -1.15 22.99
N SER A 57 24.81 -0.08 23.72
CA SER A 57 24.26 1.25 23.47
C SER A 57 24.60 1.74 22.05
N THR A 58 25.88 1.69 21.63
CA THR A 58 26.28 2.08 20.27
C THR A 58 25.57 1.27 19.19
N PHE A 59 25.50 -0.06 19.36
CA PHE A 59 24.87 -0.97 18.41
C PHE A 59 23.38 -0.66 18.27
N TRP A 60 22.63 -0.62 19.38
CA TRP A 60 21.18 -0.39 19.33
C TRP A 60 20.81 1.02 18.92
N ILE A 61 21.60 2.05 19.25
CA ILE A 61 21.38 3.41 18.75
C ILE A 61 21.49 3.43 17.21
N SER A 62 22.41 2.67 16.65
CA SER A 62 22.63 2.63 15.20
C SER A 62 21.65 1.70 14.46
N VAL A 63 21.21 0.61 15.10
CA VAL A 63 20.30 -0.40 14.52
C VAL A 63 18.83 -0.03 14.72
N GLY A 64 18.54 0.77 15.75
CA GLY A 64 17.20 1.16 16.14
C GLY A 64 16.32 1.71 15.00
N PRO A 65 16.82 2.64 14.17
CA PRO A 65 16.08 3.14 13.02
C PRO A 65 15.67 2.04 12.02
N LEU A 66 16.57 1.12 11.71
CA LEU A 66 16.27 -0.02 10.81
C LEU A 66 15.09 -0.83 11.31
N ILE A 67 15.06 -1.12 12.61
CA ILE A 67 13.98 -1.91 13.22
C ILE A 67 12.69 -1.10 13.24
N LEU A 68 12.72 0.12 13.79
CA LEU A 68 11.50 0.90 14.00
C LEU A 68 10.82 1.27 12.68
N ASN A 69 11.60 1.68 11.68
CA ASN A 69 11.09 2.03 10.36
C ASN A 69 10.56 0.80 9.61
N SER A 70 11.27 -0.34 9.68
CA SER A 70 10.82 -1.58 9.02
C SER A 70 9.54 -2.13 9.65
N VAL A 71 9.43 -2.13 10.98
CA VAL A 71 8.21 -2.56 11.69
C VAL A 71 7.05 -1.63 11.36
N SER A 72 7.28 -0.31 11.36
CA SER A 72 6.23 0.67 11.05
C SER A 72 5.75 0.54 9.59
N CYS A 73 6.69 0.35 8.65
CA CYS A 73 6.39 0.03 7.25
C CYS A 73 5.53 -1.23 7.13
N PHE A 74 5.94 -2.32 7.79
CA PHE A 74 5.22 -3.59 7.75
C PHE A 74 3.80 -3.48 8.34
N VAL A 75 3.63 -2.82 9.49
CA VAL A 75 2.31 -2.62 10.13
C VAL A 75 1.40 -1.77 9.25
N LEU A 76 1.89 -0.67 8.68
CA LEU A 76 1.11 0.13 7.73
C LEU A 76 0.82 -0.64 6.44
N GLY A 77 1.74 -1.50 5.99
CA GLY A 77 1.54 -2.45 4.91
C GLY A 77 0.39 -3.42 5.19
N LEU A 78 0.30 -3.98 6.41
CA LEU A 78 -0.82 -4.82 6.83
C LEU A 78 -2.15 -4.06 6.85
N ILE A 79 -2.16 -2.83 7.38
CA ILE A 79 -3.36 -1.98 7.39
C ILE A 79 -3.82 -1.70 5.96
N THR A 80 -2.89 -1.36 5.07
CA THR A 80 -3.17 -1.12 3.65
C THR A 80 -3.68 -2.39 2.97
N ALA A 81 -3.04 -3.54 3.20
CA ALA A 81 -3.46 -4.84 2.67
C ALA A 81 -4.84 -5.27 3.14
N SER A 82 -5.20 -4.94 4.38
CA SER A 82 -6.46 -5.36 4.98
C SER A 82 -7.71 -4.71 4.39
N GLN A 83 -7.55 -3.66 3.58
CA GLN A 83 -8.64 -2.84 3.05
C GLN A 83 -9.60 -2.28 4.12
N ILE A 84 -9.22 -2.33 5.41
CA ILE A 84 -9.94 -1.68 6.51
C ILE A 84 -10.11 -0.20 6.20
N LEU A 85 -9.08 0.40 5.59
CA LEU A 85 -9.18 1.69 4.92
C LEU A 85 -9.75 1.44 3.52
N HIS A 86 -11.00 1.85 3.29
CA HIS A 86 -11.55 1.90 1.94
C HIS A 86 -10.64 2.72 1.01
N ALA A 87 -10.71 2.46 -0.30
CA ALA A 87 -9.88 3.09 -1.34
C ALA A 87 -10.11 4.61 -1.49
N GLY A 88 -9.78 5.35 -0.43
CA GLY A 88 -9.88 6.79 -0.30
C GLY A 88 -8.60 7.36 0.28
N ALA A 89 -8.62 8.63 0.68
CA ALA A 89 -7.41 9.37 1.06
C ALA A 89 -6.56 8.68 2.14
N LEU A 90 -7.19 8.05 3.14
CA LEU A 90 -6.49 7.36 4.21
C LEU A 90 -5.73 6.11 3.73
N TYR A 91 -6.27 5.38 2.75
CA TYR A 91 -5.60 4.22 2.15
C TYR A 91 -4.31 4.66 1.45
N TYR A 92 -4.38 5.70 0.61
CA TYR A 92 -3.21 6.23 -0.08
C TYR A 92 -2.20 6.86 0.90
N LEU A 93 -2.68 7.52 1.96
CA LEU A 93 -1.83 8.06 3.02
C LEU A 93 -1.08 6.95 3.76
N ALA A 94 -1.76 5.86 4.13
CA ALA A 94 -1.13 4.72 4.80
C ALA A 94 -0.09 4.05 3.91
N GLY A 95 -0.40 3.85 2.62
CA GLY A 95 0.56 3.31 1.64
C GLY A 95 1.77 4.21 1.43
N TRP A 96 1.56 5.53 1.29
CA TRP A 96 2.64 6.51 1.17
C TRP A 96 3.53 6.55 2.43
N LEU A 97 2.94 6.49 3.63
CA LEU A 97 3.68 6.41 4.88
C LEU A 97 4.47 5.09 4.99
N ALA A 98 3.88 3.95 4.59
CA ALA A 98 4.56 2.66 4.58
C ALA A 98 5.82 2.70 3.70
N ILE A 99 5.68 3.19 2.46
CA ILE A 99 6.79 3.36 1.53
C ILE A 99 7.83 4.31 2.10
N SER A 100 7.42 5.47 2.63
CA SER A 100 8.33 6.45 3.22
C SER A 100 9.14 5.87 4.37
N PHE A 101 8.51 5.12 5.29
CA PHE A 101 9.20 4.49 6.40
C PHE A 101 10.18 3.42 5.92
N GLY A 102 9.76 2.54 5.01
CA GLY A 102 10.62 1.49 4.46
C GLY A 102 11.83 2.05 3.71
N ALA A 103 11.65 3.11 2.92
CA ALA A 103 12.70 3.74 2.12
C ALA A 103 13.78 4.45 2.95
N HIS A 104 13.52 4.71 4.23
CA HIS A 104 14.46 5.36 5.16
C HIS A 104 14.82 4.45 6.33
N SER A 105 14.76 3.12 6.17
CA SER A 105 15.09 2.19 7.25
C SER A 105 16.61 2.01 7.41
N PHE A 106 17.38 2.02 6.34
CA PHE A 106 18.80 1.71 6.40
C PHE A 106 19.63 2.83 7.04
N PRO A 107 20.51 2.49 8.01
CA PRO A 107 21.36 3.46 8.69
C PRO A 107 22.43 4.03 7.75
N SER A 108 22.90 5.23 8.06
CA SER A 108 23.84 5.96 7.22
C SER A 108 25.27 5.37 7.28
N ASN A 109 26.13 5.78 6.35
CA ASN A 109 27.54 5.41 6.40
C ASN A 109 28.24 5.91 7.69
N HIS A 110 27.77 7.03 8.25
CA HIS A 110 28.32 7.58 9.47
C HIS A 110 28.04 6.67 10.67
N ASP A 111 26.82 6.16 10.79
CA ASP A 111 26.42 5.24 11.86
C ASP A 111 27.24 3.95 11.81
N VAL A 112 27.44 3.43 10.59
CA VAL A 112 28.23 2.23 10.34
C VAL A 112 29.71 2.40 10.74
N GLU A 113 30.31 3.55 10.41
CA GLU A 113 31.68 3.84 10.79
C GLU A 113 31.84 3.96 12.31
N HIS A 114 30.86 4.56 12.99
CA HIS A 114 30.81 4.62 14.44
C HIS A 114 30.75 3.23 15.08
N ILE A 115 29.91 2.32 14.57
CA ILE A 115 29.86 0.92 15.03
C ILE A 115 31.21 0.23 14.81
N LEU A 116 31.82 0.34 13.63
CA LEU A 116 33.09 -0.34 13.33
C LEU A 116 34.23 0.15 14.20
N LYS A 117 34.34 1.46 14.38
CA LYS A 117 35.41 2.07 15.16
C LYS A 117 35.30 1.67 16.62
N GLU A 118 34.10 1.69 17.17
CA GLU A 118 33.86 1.29 18.57
C GLU A 118 34.00 -0.23 18.77
N SER A 119 33.58 -1.03 17.79
CA SER A 119 33.77 -2.49 17.80
C SER A 119 35.25 -2.87 17.82
N LYS A 120 36.07 -2.27 16.94
CA LYS A 120 37.53 -2.51 16.91
C LYS A 120 38.23 -2.15 18.22
N ASN A 121 37.85 -1.03 18.83
CA ASN A 121 38.45 -0.58 20.09
C ASN A 121 38.11 -1.50 21.27
N ARG A 122 36.96 -2.18 21.26
CA ARG A 122 36.51 -3.00 22.38
C ARG A 122 36.77 -4.49 22.24
N ILE A 123 37.03 -4.99 21.03
CA ILE A 123 37.61 -6.32 20.82
C ILE A 123 38.94 -6.46 21.56
N GLN A 124 39.70 -5.37 21.67
CA GLN A 124 40.95 -5.35 22.44
C GLN A 124 40.73 -5.56 23.95
N ASN A 125 39.51 -5.32 24.46
CA ASN A 125 39.16 -5.38 25.88
C ASN A 125 38.24 -6.56 26.26
N ASN A 126 37.83 -7.41 25.29
CA ASN A 126 37.07 -8.65 25.50
C ASN A 126 35.68 -8.52 26.19
N GLU A 127 34.98 -7.39 26.01
CA GLU A 127 33.80 -7.06 26.84
C GLU A 127 32.44 -7.68 26.40
N SER A 128 32.24 -8.14 25.15
CA SER A 128 30.93 -8.70 24.72
C SER A 128 30.93 -9.52 23.42
N PHE A 129 30.08 -10.54 23.32
CA PHE A 129 29.85 -11.34 22.10
C PHE A 129 29.26 -10.51 20.93
N LEU A 130 28.53 -9.42 21.23
CA LEU A 130 27.89 -8.55 20.23
C LEU A 130 28.88 -7.95 19.22
N HIS A 131 30.17 -7.82 19.59
CA HIS A 131 31.21 -7.32 18.70
C HIS A 131 31.41 -8.18 17.46
N TYR A 132 31.31 -9.51 17.58
CA TYR A 132 31.47 -10.40 16.43
C TYR A 132 30.30 -10.30 15.46
N LEU A 133 29.08 -10.12 15.98
CA LEU A 133 27.87 -9.93 15.17
C LEU A 133 27.91 -8.61 14.38
N SER A 134 28.65 -7.61 14.87
CA SER A 134 28.76 -6.30 14.22
C SER A 134 29.48 -6.35 12.86
N TYR A 135 30.40 -7.28 12.64
CA TYR A 135 31.15 -7.37 11.39
C TYR A 135 30.31 -7.79 10.18
N PRO A 136 29.57 -8.93 10.20
CA PRO A 136 28.69 -9.28 9.09
C PRO A 136 27.59 -8.24 8.90
N PHE A 137 27.08 -7.69 10.00
CA PHE A 137 26.03 -6.68 9.95
C PHE A 137 26.50 -5.36 9.30
N VAL A 138 27.67 -4.85 9.67
CA VAL A 138 28.27 -3.69 9.00
C VAL A 138 28.56 -4.00 7.53
N GLY A 139 29.05 -5.21 7.22
CA GLY A 139 29.24 -5.64 5.84
C GLY A 139 27.96 -5.51 5.01
N LEU A 140 26.84 -6.02 5.54
CA LEU A 140 25.52 -5.91 4.91
C LEU A 140 25.09 -4.45 4.73
N ILE A 141 25.23 -3.60 5.75
CA ILE A 141 24.84 -2.19 5.61
C ILE A 141 25.73 -1.47 4.60
N LYS A 142 27.04 -1.71 4.57
CA LYS A 142 27.93 -1.11 3.56
C LYS A 142 27.54 -1.51 2.15
N ILE A 143 27.17 -2.79 1.96
CA ILE A 143 26.66 -3.28 0.67
C ILE A 143 25.34 -2.58 0.33
N ALA A 144 24.41 -2.47 1.28
CA ALA A 144 23.14 -1.78 1.10
C ALA A 144 23.34 -0.30 0.74
N ASN A 145 24.22 0.42 1.45
CA ASN A 145 24.54 1.82 1.20
C ASN A 145 25.27 2.02 -0.14
N LEU A 146 26.06 1.05 -0.61
CA LEU A 146 26.63 1.06 -1.96
C LEU A 146 25.54 0.86 -3.02
N LEU A 147 24.60 -0.04 -2.76
CA LEU A 147 23.46 -0.35 -3.65
C LEU A 147 22.33 0.67 -3.57
N ARG A 148 22.38 1.64 -2.65
CA ARG A 148 21.44 2.78 -2.58
C ARG A 148 21.39 3.57 -3.89
N PHE A 149 22.47 3.55 -4.69
CA PHE A 149 22.46 4.08 -6.06
C PHE A 149 21.38 3.42 -6.96
N PHE A 150 21.09 2.14 -6.74
CA PHE A 150 20.06 1.37 -7.44
C PHE A 150 18.72 1.35 -6.71
N TRP A 151 18.46 2.31 -5.81
CA TRP A 151 17.17 2.45 -5.13
C TRP A 151 16.78 1.23 -4.27
N ILE A 152 17.78 0.53 -3.73
CA ILE A 152 17.56 -0.67 -2.92
C ILE A 152 16.70 -0.40 -1.67
N ASP A 153 16.70 0.84 -1.17
CA ASP A 153 15.85 1.24 -0.05
C ASP A 153 14.35 1.13 -0.40
N PHE A 154 13.96 1.47 -1.64
CA PHE A 154 12.59 1.28 -2.12
C PHE A 154 12.28 -0.18 -2.35
N LEU A 155 13.24 -0.96 -2.89
CA LEU A 155 13.07 -2.40 -3.02
C LEU A 155 12.79 -3.05 -1.66
N TRP A 156 13.50 -2.64 -0.61
CA TRP A 156 13.25 -3.11 0.76
C TRP A 156 11.85 -2.73 1.24
N ALA A 157 11.41 -1.50 1.02
CA ALA A 157 10.04 -1.07 1.35
C ALA A 157 8.98 -1.94 0.63
N PHE A 158 9.13 -2.15 -0.67
CA PHE A 158 8.21 -2.99 -1.45
C PHE A 158 8.23 -4.45 -1.03
N LEU A 159 9.38 -5.00 -0.65
CA LEU A 159 9.49 -6.36 -0.12
C LEU A 159 8.71 -6.50 1.19
N LEU A 160 8.86 -5.55 2.13
CA LEU A 160 8.12 -5.58 3.39
C LEU A 160 6.62 -5.43 3.19
N ILE A 161 6.18 -4.52 2.31
CA ILE A 161 4.77 -4.35 1.97
C ILE A 161 4.24 -5.61 1.28
N GLY A 162 4.94 -6.12 0.27
CA GLY A 162 4.54 -7.35 -0.42
C GLY A 162 4.45 -8.56 0.52
N PHE A 163 5.36 -8.66 1.49
CA PHE A 163 5.29 -9.67 2.53
C PHE A 163 4.07 -9.48 3.45
N ALA A 164 3.73 -8.24 3.83
CA ALA A 164 2.52 -7.93 4.59
C ALA A 164 1.25 -8.35 3.82
N PHE A 165 1.18 -8.03 2.52
CA PHE A 165 0.09 -8.48 1.64
C PHE A 165 0.00 -10.00 1.55
N ASN A 166 1.13 -10.69 1.44
CA ASN A 166 1.17 -12.15 1.39
C ASN A 166 0.62 -12.79 2.68
N ILE A 167 1.06 -12.29 3.85
CA ILE A 167 0.56 -12.73 5.16
C ILE A 167 -0.95 -12.49 5.25
N PHE A 168 -1.43 -11.31 4.85
CA PHE A 168 -2.85 -11.00 4.90
C PHE A 168 -3.66 -11.97 4.03
N ASN A 169 -3.25 -12.17 2.76
CA ASN A 169 -3.93 -13.07 1.84
C ASN A 169 -3.96 -14.51 2.36
N GLN A 170 -2.83 -15.04 2.87
CA GLN A 170 -2.80 -16.40 3.43
C GLN A 170 -3.77 -16.57 4.60
N ASN A 171 -3.90 -15.57 5.47
CA ASN A 171 -4.82 -15.65 6.62
C ASN A 171 -6.30 -15.58 6.20
N VAL A 172 -6.63 -14.81 5.16
CA VAL A 172 -7.98 -14.78 4.58
C VAL A 172 -8.34 -16.15 3.97
N PHE A 173 -7.44 -16.75 3.19
CA PHE A 173 -7.66 -18.09 2.61
C PHE A 173 -7.63 -19.22 3.67
N ALA A 174 -6.86 -19.05 4.74
CA ALA A 174 -6.81 -20.00 5.86
C ALA A 174 -8.14 -20.02 6.65
N GLN A 175 -8.78 -18.87 6.86
CA GLN A 175 -10.08 -18.80 7.53
C GLN A 175 -11.20 -19.44 6.68
N ASP A 176 -11.17 -19.27 5.36
CA ASP A 176 -12.15 -19.88 4.46
C ASP A 176 -12.02 -21.42 4.41
N SER A 177 -10.79 -21.94 4.52
CA SER A 177 -10.54 -23.39 4.59
C SER A 177 -10.76 -24.01 5.97
N THR A 178 -10.62 -23.26 7.08
CA THR A 178 -10.94 -23.79 8.42
C THR A 178 -12.43 -23.76 8.76
N GLN A 179 -13.23 -22.89 8.14
CA GLN A 179 -14.70 -22.98 8.24
C GLN A 179 -15.29 -24.16 7.45
N LYS A 180 -14.53 -24.77 6.53
CA LYS A 180 -14.94 -25.97 5.77
C LYS A 180 -14.86 -27.29 6.54
N ASN A 181 -14.28 -27.32 7.75
CA ASN A 181 -14.07 -28.56 8.51
C ASN A 181 -14.70 -28.55 9.90
N LYS A 182 -15.97 -28.15 10.02
CA LYS A 182 -16.75 -28.48 11.24
C LYS A 182 -18.26 -28.58 11.00
N ALA A 183 -18.68 -29.65 10.34
CA ALA A 183 -19.88 -30.42 10.67
C ALA A 183 -19.86 -31.72 9.85
N GLU A 184 -19.74 -32.87 10.51
CA GLU A 184 -20.00 -34.17 9.91
C GLU A 184 -21.41 -34.18 9.30
N ARG A 185 -21.47 -34.10 7.97
CA ARG A 185 -22.63 -34.32 7.12
C ARG A 185 -22.16 -35.10 5.88
N PRO A 186 -23.06 -35.86 5.20
CA PRO A 186 -22.69 -36.92 4.27
C PRO A 186 -21.69 -36.45 3.21
N SER A 187 -20.69 -37.32 2.96
CA SER A 187 -19.40 -37.09 2.27
C SER A 187 -19.44 -36.57 0.84
N ASP A 188 -20.62 -36.22 0.32
CA ASP A 188 -20.83 -35.84 -1.09
C ASP A 188 -21.52 -34.48 -1.27
N THR A 189 -21.64 -33.71 -0.19
CA THR A 189 -22.18 -32.34 -0.23
C THR A 189 -21.06 -31.29 -0.14
N LEU A 190 -21.17 -30.24 -0.96
CA LEU A 190 -20.30 -29.08 -1.02
C LEU A 190 -21.08 -27.82 -0.64
N VAL A 191 -20.40 -26.86 -0.02
CA VAL A 191 -20.98 -25.55 0.29
C VAL A 191 -20.78 -24.63 -0.90
N VAL A 192 -21.87 -24.07 -1.42
CA VAL A 192 -21.89 -23.09 -2.52
C VAL A 192 -22.69 -21.87 -2.04
N GLY A 193 -21.98 -20.82 -1.61
CA GLY A 193 -22.60 -19.67 -0.94
C GLY A 193 -23.34 -20.08 0.33
N ASP A 194 -24.63 -19.76 0.39
CA ASP A 194 -25.53 -20.09 1.50
C ASP A 194 -26.25 -21.44 1.34
N TYR A 195 -25.84 -22.28 0.39
CA TYR A 195 -26.49 -23.55 0.08
C TYR A 195 -25.55 -24.75 0.25
N TYR A 196 -26.12 -25.88 0.67
CA TYR A 196 -25.51 -27.20 0.61
C TYR A 196 -25.96 -27.92 -0.66
N CYS A 197 -25.05 -28.15 -1.59
CA CYS A 197 -25.31 -28.80 -2.87
C CYS A 197 -24.60 -30.15 -2.93
N SER A 198 -25.13 -31.13 -3.68
CA SER A 198 -24.33 -32.30 -4.07
C SER A 198 -23.17 -31.87 -4.98
N ARG A 199 -22.11 -32.67 -5.09
CA ARG A 199 -20.99 -32.38 -6.01
C ARG A 199 -21.45 -32.16 -7.45
N PHE A 200 -22.44 -32.93 -7.90
CA PHE A 200 -23.04 -32.79 -9.22
C PHE A 200 -23.68 -31.40 -9.39
N HIS A 201 -24.58 -31.01 -8.49
CA HIS A 201 -25.26 -29.70 -8.59
C HIS A 201 -24.31 -28.53 -8.38
N ALA A 202 -23.27 -28.68 -7.55
CA ALA A 202 -22.23 -27.66 -7.41
C ALA A 202 -21.49 -27.43 -8.74
N SER A 203 -21.06 -28.49 -9.42
CA SER A 203 -20.39 -28.38 -10.73
C SER A 203 -21.31 -27.84 -11.83
N GLU A 204 -22.59 -28.21 -11.84
CA GLU A 204 -23.55 -27.63 -12.77
C GLU A 204 -23.82 -26.15 -12.48
N SER A 205 -23.87 -25.75 -11.21
CA SER A 205 -24.05 -24.33 -10.85
C SER A 205 -22.89 -23.45 -11.33
N GLU A 206 -21.67 -23.98 -11.36
CA GLU A 206 -20.49 -23.25 -11.85
C GLU A 206 -20.58 -22.93 -13.36
N LYS A 207 -21.29 -23.74 -14.14
CA LYS A 207 -21.52 -23.48 -15.58
C LYS A 207 -22.50 -22.32 -15.83
N ILE A 208 -23.33 -22.00 -14.84
CA ILE A 208 -24.34 -20.93 -14.91
C ILE A 208 -24.02 -19.76 -13.97
N ASP A 209 -22.86 -19.79 -13.29
CA ASP A 209 -22.38 -18.70 -12.45
C ASP A 209 -22.23 -17.45 -13.32
N PRO A 210 -22.80 -16.30 -12.93
CA PRO A 210 -22.68 -15.06 -13.69
C PRO A 210 -21.21 -14.67 -13.88
N ILE A 211 -20.70 -15.01 -15.06
CA ILE A 211 -19.32 -14.77 -15.49
C ILE A 211 -19.12 -13.25 -15.51
N ASN A 212 -18.25 -12.77 -14.60
CA ASN A 212 -17.73 -11.41 -14.52
C ASN A 212 -18.50 -10.36 -13.69
N LYS A 213 -18.79 -10.67 -12.43
CA LYS A 213 -19.15 -9.64 -11.43
C LYS A 213 -18.14 -8.47 -11.41
N GLU A 214 -16.85 -8.75 -11.54
CA GLU A 214 -15.79 -7.73 -11.56
C GLU A 214 -15.80 -6.85 -12.81
N GLU A 215 -16.18 -7.39 -13.97
CA GLU A 215 -16.28 -6.60 -15.21
C GLU A 215 -17.42 -5.57 -15.12
N VAL A 216 -18.59 -5.98 -14.61
CA VAL A 216 -19.72 -5.05 -14.42
C VAL A 216 -19.34 -3.94 -13.43
N LYS A 217 -18.63 -4.29 -12.35
CA LYS A 217 -18.15 -3.33 -11.36
C LYS A 217 -17.09 -2.38 -11.91
N MET A 218 -16.19 -2.87 -12.76
CA MET A 218 -15.17 -2.05 -13.42
C MET A 218 -15.83 -1.02 -14.36
N LEU A 219 -16.81 -1.45 -15.16
CA LEU A 219 -17.59 -0.56 -16.04
C LEU A 219 -18.38 0.49 -15.25
N GLU A 220 -18.96 0.11 -14.11
CA GLU A 220 -19.64 1.05 -13.22
C GLU A 220 -18.70 2.16 -12.73
N ASN A 221 -17.48 1.79 -12.33
CA ASN A 221 -16.47 2.76 -11.88
C ASN A 221 -16.01 3.69 -13.02
N GLU A 222 -15.81 3.16 -14.22
CA GLU A 222 -15.44 3.94 -15.41
C GLU A 222 -16.54 4.96 -15.75
N LEU A 223 -17.80 4.52 -15.77
CA LEU A 223 -18.96 5.38 -16.01
C LEU A 223 -19.06 6.51 -14.97
N MET A 224 -18.80 6.22 -13.69
CA MET A 224 -18.78 7.25 -12.63
C MET A 224 -17.70 8.31 -12.86
N ALA A 225 -16.51 7.90 -13.32
CA ALA A 225 -15.42 8.81 -13.62
C ALA A 225 -15.75 9.72 -14.82
N ASP A 226 -16.36 9.16 -15.87
CA ASP A 226 -16.77 9.92 -17.05
C ASP A 226 -17.89 10.92 -16.74
N ASN A 227 -18.87 10.53 -15.91
CA ASN A 227 -19.91 11.46 -15.46
C ASN A 227 -19.31 12.66 -14.71
N LEU A 228 -18.34 12.44 -13.81
CA LEU A 228 -17.66 13.52 -13.09
C LEU A 228 -16.88 14.44 -14.05
N TYR A 229 -16.28 13.88 -15.09
CA TYR A 229 -15.58 14.65 -16.12
C TYR A 229 -16.56 15.54 -16.92
N LEU A 230 -17.72 15.00 -17.30
CA LEU A 230 -18.77 15.76 -17.97
C LEU A 230 -19.30 16.90 -17.10
N GLU A 231 -19.54 16.67 -15.81
CA GLU A 231 -19.95 17.71 -14.85
C GLU A 231 -18.92 18.85 -14.79
N THR A 232 -17.63 18.50 -14.83
CA THR A 232 -16.53 19.48 -14.84
C THR A 232 -16.57 20.32 -16.12
N LEU A 233 -16.68 19.69 -17.29
CA LEU A 233 -16.79 20.40 -18.58
C LEU A 233 -18.01 21.32 -18.63
N ALA A 234 -19.17 20.83 -18.17
CA ALA A 234 -20.39 21.62 -18.11
C ALA A 234 -20.22 22.87 -17.21
N SER A 235 -19.55 22.71 -16.07
CA SER A 235 -19.21 23.82 -15.17
C SER A 235 -18.25 24.83 -15.82
N GLU A 236 -17.23 24.36 -16.54
CA GLU A 236 -16.31 25.25 -17.27
C GLU A 236 -17.01 26.05 -18.37
N ILE A 237 -17.90 25.41 -19.14
CA ILE A 237 -18.68 26.07 -20.19
C ILE A 237 -19.60 27.12 -19.57
N LYS A 238 -20.31 26.78 -18.49
CA LYS A 238 -21.24 27.68 -17.79
C LYS A 238 -20.55 28.94 -17.24
N ASN A 239 -19.31 28.80 -16.78
CA ASN A 239 -18.55 29.90 -16.19
C ASN A 239 -17.66 30.65 -17.21
N MET A 240 -17.72 30.28 -18.49
CA MET A 240 -16.94 30.93 -19.53
C MET A 240 -17.51 32.32 -19.82
N HIS A 241 -16.66 33.35 -19.74
CA HIS A 241 -17.02 34.66 -20.24
C HIS A 241 -16.99 34.65 -21.78
N VAL A 242 -18.10 35.07 -22.39
CA VAL A 242 -18.21 35.20 -23.85
C VAL A 242 -18.39 36.68 -24.17
N ASP A 243 -17.37 37.27 -24.79
CA ASP A 243 -17.48 38.62 -25.34
C ASP A 243 -18.21 38.54 -26.69
N GLU A 244 -19.44 39.04 -26.72
CA GLU A 244 -20.32 39.04 -27.90
C GLU A 244 -19.75 39.83 -29.08
N TYR A 245 -18.80 40.74 -28.83
CA TYR A 245 -18.14 41.53 -29.86
C TYR A 245 -16.86 40.88 -30.40
N SER A 246 -16.41 39.78 -29.80
CA SER A 246 -15.21 39.06 -30.18
C SER A 246 -15.54 37.72 -30.82
N GLN A 247 -15.33 37.63 -32.14
CA GLN A 247 -15.53 36.38 -32.89
C GLN A 247 -14.69 35.23 -32.31
N GLU A 248 -13.46 35.51 -31.87
CA GLU A 248 -12.59 34.52 -31.25
C GLU A 248 -13.20 33.97 -29.93
N SER A 249 -13.81 34.84 -29.13
CA SER A 249 -14.48 34.42 -27.89
C SER A 249 -15.67 33.50 -28.16
N ILE A 250 -16.46 33.83 -29.19
CA ILE A 250 -17.61 33.03 -29.62
C ILE A 250 -17.14 31.67 -30.16
N ASP A 251 -16.09 31.65 -30.97
CA ASP A 251 -15.57 30.43 -31.58
C ASP A 251 -14.97 29.49 -30.52
N ARG A 252 -14.24 30.01 -29.53
CA ARG A 252 -13.74 29.20 -28.40
C ARG A 252 -14.87 28.58 -27.58
N TYR A 253 -15.93 29.35 -27.31
CA TYR A 253 -17.11 28.82 -26.62
C TYR A 253 -17.77 27.70 -27.43
N LYS A 254 -18.02 27.92 -28.72
CA LYS A 254 -18.60 26.90 -29.62
C LYS A 254 -17.76 25.63 -29.68
N LEU A 255 -16.43 25.74 -29.75
CA LEU A 255 -15.53 24.59 -29.72
C LEU A 255 -15.67 23.78 -28.44
N LYS A 256 -15.77 24.44 -27.28
CA LYS A 256 -16.00 23.74 -26.00
C LYS A 256 -17.35 23.06 -25.93
N VAL A 257 -18.41 23.72 -26.41
CA VAL A 257 -19.77 23.12 -26.47
C VAL A 257 -19.75 21.88 -27.36
N ASN A 258 -19.21 21.97 -28.57
CA ASN A 258 -19.12 20.81 -29.48
C ASN A 258 -18.30 19.67 -28.87
N TYR A 259 -17.22 19.98 -28.15
CA TYR A 259 -16.41 18.96 -27.47
C TYR A 259 -17.16 18.29 -26.32
N TYR A 260 -17.94 19.06 -25.54
CA TYR A 260 -18.82 18.52 -24.52
C TYR A 260 -19.90 17.60 -25.13
N ASP A 261 -20.55 18.04 -26.21
CA ASP A 261 -21.59 17.26 -26.88
C ASP A 261 -21.04 15.92 -27.39
N GLN A 262 -19.86 15.93 -28.00
CA GLN A 262 -19.17 14.70 -28.41
C GLN A 262 -18.91 13.77 -27.22
N LYS A 263 -18.38 14.29 -26.11
CA LYS A 263 -18.09 13.47 -24.92
C LYS A 263 -19.36 12.95 -24.26
N PHE A 264 -20.45 13.72 -24.32
CA PHE A 264 -21.75 13.31 -23.82
C PHE A 264 -22.34 12.16 -24.65
N GLU A 265 -22.16 12.17 -25.98
CA GLU A 265 -22.53 11.04 -26.84
C GLU A 265 -21.74 9.78 -26.50
N GLU A 266 -20.40 9.88 -26.39
CA GLU A 266 -19.54 8.76 -25.98
C GLU A 266 -19.97 8.15 -24.63
N TYR A 267 -20.31 9.00 -23.65
CA TYR A 267 -20.83 8.57 -22.35
C TYR A 267 -22.17 7.84 -22.47
N ASN A 268 -23.11 8.34 -23.29
CA ASN A 268 -24.40 7.69 -23.47
C ASN A 268 -24.27 6.30 -24.12
N ASP A 269 -23.34 6.16 -25.08
CA ASP A 269 -23.03 4.87 -25.68
C ASP A 269 -22.46 3.89 -24.64
N ALA A 270 -21.50 4.34 -23.83
CA ALA A 270 -20.93 3.55 -22.72
C ALA A 270 -22.00 3.16 -21.69
N TYR A 271 -22.89 4.11 -21.32
CA TYR A 271 -24.01 3.88 -20.42
C TYR A 271 -24.96 2.79 -20.95
N SER A 272 -25.27 2.84 -22.25
CA SER A 272 -26.14 1.86 -22.89
C SER A 272 -25.53 0.44 -22.80
N LEU A 273 -24.24 0.30 -23.08
CA LEU A 273 -23.50 -0.96 -22.97
C LEU A 273 -23.46 -1.47 -21.53
N TYR A 274 -23.16 -0.59 -20.57
CA TYR A 274 -23.18 -0.92 -19.15
C TYR A 274 -24.55 -1.42 -18.70
N SER A 275 -25.62 -0.71 -19.08
CA SER A 275 -27.00 -1.07 -18.71
C SER A 275 -27.39 -2.45 -19.25
N PHE A 276 -26.98 -2.77 -20.49
CA PHE A 276 -27.19 -4.08 -21.10
C PHE A 276 -26.42 -5.19 -20.37
N LYS A 277 -25.12 -4.98 -20.11
CA LYS A 277 -24.30 -5.96 -19.37
C LYS A 277 -24.81 -6.19 -17.94
N ARG A 278 -25.26 -5.14 -17.27
CA ARG A 278 -25.86 -5.24 -15.93
C ARG A 278 -27.17 -6.02 -15.96
N ALA A 279 -28.02 -5.81 -16.95
CA ALA A 279 -29.25 -6.58 -17.12
C ALA A 279 -28.95 -8.07 -17.36
N LEU A 280 -27.98 -8.37 -18.24
CA LEU A 280 -27.54 -9.74 -18.51
C LEU A 280 -26.97 -10.41 -17.24
N TYR A 281 -26.15 -9.70 -16.48
CA TYR A 281 -25.60 -10.17 -15.21
C TYR A 281 -26.72 -10.50 -14.21
N ASN A 282 -27.70 -9.61 -14.06
CA ASN A 282 -28.83 -9.82 -13.15
C ASN A 282 -29.67 -11.04 -13.56
N GLU A 283 -29.92 -11.22 -14.86
CA GLU A 283 -30.65 -12.38 -15.38
C GLU A 283 -29.89 -13.69 -15.09
N MET A 284 -28.57 -13.71 -15.31
CA MET A 284 -27.73 -14.88 -15.00
C MET A 284 -27.69 -15.16 -13.50
N ALA A 285 -27.52 -14.13 -12.68
CA ALA A 285 -27.54 -14.25 -11.23
C ALA A 285 -28.89 -14.77 -10.72
N GLU A 286 -30.00 -14.36 -11.33
CA GLU A 286 -31.33 -14.88 -11.01
C GLU A 286 -31.44 -16.37 -11.38
N LYS A 287 -31.02 -16.76 -12.59
CA LYS A 287 -30.99 -18.17 -13.01
C LYS A 287 -30.15 -19.03 -12.09
N TYR A 288 -28.96 -18.55 -11.72
CA TYR A 288 -28.06 -19.19 -10.77
C TYR A 288 -28.73 -19.37 -9.40
N ASN A 289 -29.34 -18.31 -8.86
CA ASN A 289 -30.00 -18.36 -7.56
C ASN A 289 -31.23 -19.28 -7.57
N ASN A 290 -32.02 -19.29 -8.65
CA ASN A 290 -33.17 -20.18 -8.79
C ASN A 290 -32.72 -21.64 -8.88
N TYR A 291 -31.65 -21.92 -9.64
CA TYR A 291 -31.06 -23.25 -9.72
C TYR A 291 -30.61 -23.77 -8.35
N LEU A 292 -29.91 -22.93 -7.56
CA LEU A 292 -29.50 -23.30 -6.21
C LEU A 292 -30.70 -23.54 -5.29
N LYS A 293 -31.75 -22.71 -5.36
CA LYS A 293 -32.97 -22.90 -4.56
C LYS A 293 -33.72 -24.20 -4.89
N GLU A 294 -33.72 -24.61 -6.15
CA GLU A 294 -34.42 -25.81 -6.60
C GLU A 294 -33.64 -27.10 -6.32
N ASN A 295 -32.30 -27.04 -6.36
CA ASN A 295 -31.44 -28.23 -6.36
C ASN A 295 -30.54 -28.37 -5.13
N CYS A 296 -30.51 -27.38 -4.23
CA CYS A 296 -29.67 -27.37 -3.06
C CYS A 296 -30.46 -27.00 -1.79
N GLU A 297 -29.96 -27.45 -0.64
CA GLU A 297 -30.58 -27.15 0.66
C GLU A 297 -30.01 -25.85 1.23
N MET A 298 -30.87 -24.91 1.61
CA MET A 298 -30.44 -23.67 2.25
C MET A 298 -29.78 -23.97 3.60
N ARG A 299 -28.64 -23.35 3.87
CA ARG A 299 -27.95 -23.46 5.15
C ARG A 299 -28.80 -22.81 6.23
N SER A 300 -29.38 -23.62 7.12
CA SER A 300 -29.98 -23.09 8.34
C SER A 300 -28.89 -22.48 9.21
N ASN A 301 -29.02 -21.19 9.49
CA ASN A 301 -28.16 -20.46 10.44
C ASN A 301 -28.36 -20.95 11.87
#